data_AF-A0A0P0V5D4-F1
#
_entry.id   AF-A0A0P0V5D4-F1
#
_cell.length_a   1.000
_cell.length_b   1.000
_cell.length_c   1.000
_cell.angle_alpha   90.00
_cell.angle_beta   90.00
_cell.angle_gamma   90.00
#
_symmetry.space_group_name_H-M   'P 1'
#
loop_
_entity.id
_entity.type
_entity.pdbx_description
1 polymer ?
#
loop_
_entity_poly.entity_id
_entity_poly.type
_entity_poly.pdbx_seq_one_letter_code
_entity_poly.pdbx_strand_id
1 'polypeptide(L)'
;MPPRRRDRRRPRDPSPETSRASTSAASSSSGSRFRPALLAPLLLLLLLLILAALHFSGRLSLPRPQAPPQRTRLSVHERGLVRRDVSASEILAEHATVSENRSRRHFRNPVLAYVTPWNSKGYDMAKLYSTKFTHISPVWYDLKSDGNKLVLEGQHNFDAKWVSELQSNGSLVLPRVVLEAFPGVVLMKKKLRDKAIDLIVNECR
;
A
#
# COMPACT_ATOMS: atom_id res chain seq x y z
N MET A 1 -4.52 12.96 3.93
CA MET A 1 -4.75 12.95 2.47
C MET A 1 -4.38 11.58 1.91
N PRO A 2 -5.23 10.86 1.17
CA PRO A 2 -4.83 9.61 0.52
C PRO A 2 -4.12 9.90 -0.82
N PRO A 3 -3.03 9.20 -1.19
CA PRO A 3 -2.39 9.43 -2.49
C PRO A 3 -3.19 8.75 -3.62
N ARG A 4 -3.47 9.52 -4.67
CA ARG A 4 -4.13 9.09 -5.92
C ARG A 4 -3.29 8.03 -6.65
N ARG A 5 -3.90 6.89 -6.95
CA ARG A 5 -3.42 5.83 -7.84
C ARG A 5 -3.35 6.38 -9.28
N ARG A 6 -2.18 6.35 -9.91
CA ARG A 6 -1.96 6.85 -11.28
C ARG A 6 -2.22 5.71 -12.27
N ASP A 7 -3.42 5.68 -12.86
CA ASP A 7 -3.75 4.78 -13.97
C ASP A 7 -3.02 5.24 -15.24
N ARG A 8 -2.26 4.33 -15.86
CA ARG A 8 -1.57 4.54 -17.13
C ARG A 8 -2.50 4.05 -18.25
N ARG A 9 -3.30 4.94 -18.84
CA ARG A 9 -3.99 4.69 -20.11
C ARG A 9 -2.96 4.66 -21.24
N ARG A 10 -2.92 3.58 -22.03
CA ARG A 10 -2.40 3.57 -23.40
C ARG A 10 -3.56 3.81 -24.37
N PRO A 11 -3.43 4.67 -25.39
CA PRO A 11 -4.40 4.73 -26.49
C PRO A 11 -3.86 4.14 -27.81
N ARG A 12 -4.82 3.59 -28.56
CA ARG A 12 -4.90 3.39 -30.03
C ARG A 12 -4.15 2.23 -30.69
N ASP A 13 -4.95 1.37 -31.32
CA ASP A 13 -4.78 0.94 -32.71
C ASP A 13 -6.14 1.11 -33.44
N PRO A 14 -6.18 1.64 -34.68
CA PRO A 14 -7.34 1.55 -35.57
C PRO A 14 -7.24 0.35 -36.54
N SER A 15 -8.39 -0.27 -36.83
CA SER A 15 -8.59 -1.42 -37.72
C SER A 15 -8.26 -1.14 -39.20
N PRO A 16 -7.95 -2.18 -40.02
CA PRO A 16 -8.07 -2.13 -41.47
C PRO A 16 -9.39 -2.74 -41.97
N GLU A 17 -10.02 -2.07 -42.92
CA GLU A 17 -11.17 -2.54 -43.71
C GLU A 17 -10.73 -3.60 -44.73
N THR A 18 -11.52 -4.66 -44.90
CA THR A 18 -11.37 -5.62 -46.01
C THR A 18 -12.59 -5.55 -46.92
N SER A 19 -12.30 -5.27 -48.19
CA SER A 19 -13.20 -5.08 -49.31
C SER A 19 -13.76 -6.38 -49.90
N ARG A 20 -15.07 -6.33 -50.18
CA ARG A 20 -15.84 -6.92 -51.30
C ARG A 20 -15.45 -8.31 -51.85
N ALA A 21 -16.39 -9.25 -51.74
CA ALA A 21 -16.73 -10.17 -52.83
C ALA A 21 -18.25 -10.34 -52.91
N SER A 22 -18.79 -10.03 -54.09
CA SER A 22 -20.20 -10.11 -54.48
C SER A 22 -20.51 -11.49 -55.05
N THR A 23 -21.57 -12.15 -54.57
CA THR A 23 -22.33 -13.09 -55.42
C THR A 23 -23.80 -13.10 -55.02
N SER A 24 -24.63 -12.81 -56.02
CA SER A 24 -26.09 -12.85 -56.06
C SER A 24 -26.63 -14.28 -56.06
N ALA A 25 -27.75 -14.52 -55.38
CA ALA A 25 -28.95 -15.15 -55.97
C ALA A 25 -30.04 -15.28 -54.90
N ALA A 26 -31.26 -14.89 -55.29
CA ALA A 26 -32.45 -14.87 -54.47
C ALA A 26 -33.06 -16.27 -54.31
N SER A 27 -33.64 -16.54 -53.13
CA SER A 27 -34.81 -17.41 -53.02
C SER A 27 -35.58 -17.09 -51.74
N SER A 28 -36.78 -16.53 -51.93
CA SER A 28 -37.78 -16.32 -50.90
C SER A 28 -38.37 -17.64 -50.41
N SER A 29 -38.43 -17.85 -49.10
CA SER A 29 -39.32 -18.84 -48.49
C SER A 29 -39.83 -18.32 -47.15
N SER A 30 -41.14 -18.16 -47.05
CA SER A 30 -41.86 -17.84 -45.82
C SER A 30 -41.64 -18.91 -44.75
N GLY A 31 -41.37 -18.52 -43.50
CA GLY A 31 -41.30 -19.48 -42.41
C GLY A 31 -41.24 -18.84 -41.03
N SER A 32 -42.38 -18.89 -40.34
CA SER A 32 -42.49 -19.05 -38.89
C SER A 32 -41.82 -18.01 -37.95
N ARG A 33 -42.68 -17.26 -37.25
CA ARG A 33 -42.32 -16.46 -36.07
C ARG A 33 -41.82 -17.38 -34.95
N PHE A 34 -40.51 -17.49 -34.77
CA PHE A 34 -39.93 -18.15 -33.59
C PHE A 34 -40.19 -17.31 -32.33
N ARG A 35 -41.03 -17.82 -31.44
CA ARG A 35 -41.23 -17.28 -30.09
C ARG A 35 -40.03 -17.70 -29.22
N PRO A 36 -39.20 -16.78 -28.68
CA PRO A 36 -37.99 -17.12 -27.92
C PRO A 36 -38.32 -17.51 -26.46
N ALA A 37 -39.42 -18.22 -26.23
CA ALA A 37 -39.87 -18.56 -24.87
C ALA A 37 -38.96 -19.61 -24.18
N LEU A 38 -38.18 -20.38 -24.94
CA LEU A 38 -37.27 -21.41 -24.39
C LEU A 38 -35.83 -20.91 -24.17
N LEU A 39 -35.44 -19.76 -24.74
CA LEU A 39 -34.09 -19.22 -24.59
C LEU A 39 -33.89 -18.50 -23.25
N ALA A 40 -34.94 -17.87 -22.72
CA ALA A 40 -34.89 -17.14 -21.45
C ALA A 40 -34.48 -18.01 -20.24
N PRO A 41 -35.09 -19.21 -19.99
CA PRO A 41 -34.67 -20.04 -18.86
C PRO A 41 -33.25 -20.60 -19.03
N LEU A 42 -32.81 -20.89 -20.26
CA LEU A 42 -31.44 -21.35 -20.54
C LEU A 42 -30.41 -20.24 -20.27
N LEU A 43 -30.71 -18.99 -20.66
CA LEU A 43 -29.84 -17.85 -20.39
C LEU A 43 -29.74 -17.56 -18.89
N LEU A 44 -30.85 -17.71 -18.15
CA LEU A 44 -30.88 -17.54 -16.69
C LEU A 44 -30.07 -18.63 -15.99
N LEU A 45 -30.19 -19.90 -16.43
CA LEU A 45 -29.39 -21.01 -15.91
C LEU A 45 -27.89 -20.80 -16.20
N LEU A 46 -27.53 -20.37 -17.41
CA LEU A 46 -26.15 -20.06 -17.78
C LEU A 46 -25.60 -18.90 -16.92
N LEU A 47 -26.39 -17.85 -16.69
CA LEU A 47 -26.02 -16.75 -15.80
C LEU A 47 -25.79 -17.23 -14.36
N LEU A 48 -26.67 -18.10 -13.83
CA LEU A 48 -26.51 -18.69 -12.50
C LEU A 48 -25.24 -19.56 -12.42
N LEU A 49 -24.93 -20.34 -13.45
CA LEU A 49 -23.70 -21.14 -13.52
C LEU A 49 -22.45 -20.25 -13.59
N ILE A 50 -22.49 -19.14 -14.35
CA ILE A 50 -21.40 -18.17 -14.41
C ILE A 50 -21.21 -17.50 -13.05
N LEU A 51 -22.29 -17.09 -12.37
CA LEU A 51 -22.22 -16.52 -11.03
C LEU A 51 -21.70 -17.52 -10.00
N ALA A 52 -22.14 -18.79 -10.06
CA ALA A 52 -21.63 -19.86 -9.22
C ALA A 52 -20.14 -20.13 -9.47
N ALA A 53 -19.71 -20.16 -10.74
CA ALA A 53 -18.31 -20.29 -11.11
C ALA A 53 -17.47 -19.09 -10.66
N LEU A 54 -17.98 -17.87 -10.76
CA LEU A 54 -17.33 -16.65 -10.28
C LEU A 54 -17.21 -16.60 -8.74
N HIS A 55 -18.23 -17.09 -8.03
CA HIS A 55 -18.18 -17.26 -6.58
C HIS A 55 -17.18 -18.35 -6.17
N PHE A 56 -17.22 -19.51 -6.82
CA PHE A 56 -16.33 -20.64 -6.51
C PHE A 56 -14.87 -20.36 -6.87
N SER A 57 -14.62 -19.65 -7.98
CA SER A 57 -13.29 -19.16 -8.35
C SER A 57 -12.79 -18.00 -7.47
N GLY A 58 -13.58 -17.56 -6.49
CA GLY A 58 -13.24 -16.47 -5.57
C GLY A 58 -13.19 -15.09 -6.22
N ARG A 59 -13.57 -14.96 -7.50
CA ARG A 59 -13.54 -13.67 -8.23
C ARG A 59 -14.66 -12.71 -7.80
N LEU A 60 -15.75 -13.23 -7.24
CA LEU A 60 -16.81 -12.44 -6.60
C LEU A 60 -16.67 -12.37 -5.07
N SER A 61 -15.63 -12.96 -4.48
CA SER A 61 -15.42 -12.88 -3.03
C SER A 61 -15.15 -11.42 -2.65
N LEU A 62 -16.10 -10.80 -1.95
CA LEU A 62 -15.88 -9.51 -1.30
C LEU A 62 -14.61 -9.60 -0.45
N PRO A 63 -13.78 -8.55 -0.38
CA PRO A 63 -12.65 -8.51 0.55
C PRO A 63 -13.16 -8.83 1.94
N ARG A 64 -12.70 -9.94 2.52
CA ARG A 64 -13.12 -10.35 3.86
C ARG A 64 -12.76 -9.20 4.81
N PRO A 65 -13.73 -8.67 5.59
CA PRO A 65 -13.43 -7.64 6.57
C PRO A 65 -12.30 -8.14 7.46
N GLN A 66 -11.23 -7.36 7.61
CA GLN A 66 -10.18 -7.70 8.57
C GLN A 66 -10.83 -7.68 9.95
N ALA A 67 -10.95 -8.86 10.57
CA ALA A 67 -11.47 -8.96 11.92
C ALA A 67 -10.63 -8.05 12.84
N PRO A 68 -11.25 -7.36 13.81
CA PRO A 68 -10.51 -6.55 14.76
C PRO A 68 -9.44 -7.43 15.44
N PRO A 69 -8.25 -6.86 15.72
CA PRO A 69 -7.16 -7.64 16.29
C PRO A 69 -7.60 -8.25 17.61
N GLN A 70 -7.61 -9.59 17.66
CA GLN A 70 -7.88 -10.30 18.90
C GLN A 70 -6.76 -10.02 19.89
N ARG A 71 -7.12 -9.87 21.16
CA ARG A 71 -6.16 -9.63 22.23
C ARG A 71 -6.04 -10.87 23.09
N THR A 72 -4.83 -11.14 23.54
CA THR A 72 -4.52 -12.25 24.44
C THR A 72 -3.53 -11.79 25.50
N ARG A 73 -3.63 -12.35 26.70
CA ARG A 73 -2.67 -12.06 27.78
C ARG A 73 -1.25 -12.52 27.44
N LEU A 74 -1.13 -13.59 26.66
CA LEU A 74 0.14 -14.23 26.34
C LEU A 74 0.79 -13.63 25.09
N SER A 75 2.10 -13.44 25.13
CA SER A 75 2.92 -13.11 23.96
C SER A 75 3.02 -14.27 22.97
N VAL A 76 3.46 -13.99 21.73
CA VAL A 76 3.69 -15.04 20.72
C VAL A 76 4.74 -16.07 21.16
N HIS A 77 5.66 -15.69 22.05
CA HIS A 77 6.65 -16.60 22.64
C HIS A 77 6.00 -17.55 23.66
N GLU A 78 5.19 -17.01 24.58
CA GLU A 78 4.48 -17.80 25.60
C GLU A 78 3.43 -18.72 24.98
N ARG A 79 2.90 -18.36 23.81
CA ARG A 79 1.97 -19.18 23.02
C ARG A 79 2.66 -20.25 22.16
N GLY A 80 4.00 -20.31 22.15
CA GLY A 80 4.75 -21.28 21.33
C GLY A 80 4.62 -21.07 19.82
N LEU A 81 4.26 -19.85 19.38
CA LEU A 81 4.06 -19.54 17.95
C LEU A 81 5.36 -19.23 17.21
N VAL A 82 6.44 -18.95 17.94
CA VAL A 82 7.77 -18.70 17.37
C VAL A 82 8.52 -20.02 17.24
N ARG A 83 8.36 -20.68 16.09
CA ARG A 83 8.98 -21.98 15.77
C ARG A 83 9.43 -22.03 14.32
N ARG A 84 10.22 -23.05 13.95
CA ARG A 84 10.76 -23.21 12.59
C ARG A 84 9.70 -23.68 11.59
N ASP A 85 8.86 -24.62 12.00
CA ASP A 85 7.83 -25.21 11.14
C ASP A 85 6.50 -24.47 11.32
N VAL A 86 6.26 -23.46 10.49
CA VAL A 86 5.04 -22.63 10.52
C VAL A 86 4.36 -22.66 9.16
N SER A 87 3.08 -23.01 9.14
CA SER A 87 2.28 -23.02 7.90
C SER A 87 1.67 -21.64 7.60
N ALA A 88 1.37 -21.38 6.32
CA ALA A 88 0.68 -20.16 5.90
C ALA A 88 -0.70 -20.02 6.57
N SER A 89 -1.43 -21.12 6.75
CA SER A 89 -2.72 -21.13 7.47
C SER A 89 -2.59 -20.68 8.93
N GLU A 90 -1.52 -21.07 9.61
CA GLU A 90 -1.27 -20.66 11.00
C GLU A 90 -0.95 -19.18 11.10
N ILE A 91 -0.15 -18.65 10.17
CA ILE A 91 0.10 -17.20 10.08
C ILE A 91 -1.21 -16.47 9.83
N LEU A 92 -2.01 -16.91 8.86
CA LEU A 92 -3.29 -16.28 8.54
C LEU A 92 -4.31 -16.34 9.69
N ALA A 93 -4.25 -17.39 10.51
CA ALA A 93 -5.10 -17.51 11.71
C ALA A 93 -4.64 -16.56 12.84
N GLU A 94 -3.33 -16.33 12.98
CA GLU A 94 -2.77 -15.66 14.16
C GLU A 94 -2.24 -14.24 13.94
N HIS A 95 -2.05 -13.79 12.69
CA HIS A 95 -1.36 -12.51 12.40
C HIS A 95 -2.06 -11.27 12.97
N ALA A 96 -3.37 -11.36 13.22
CA ALA A 96 -4.16 -10.28 13.80
C ALA A 96 -4.18 -10.31 15.33
N THR A 97 -3.77 -11.43 15.94
CA THR A 97 -3.81 -11.62 17.39
C THR A 97 -2.56 -11.05 18.05
N VAL A 98 -2.75 -10.12 18.99
CA VAL A 98 -1.65 -9.41 19.67
C VAL A 98 -1.74 -9.53 21.18
N SER A 99 -0.60 -9.43 21.87
CA SER A 99 -0.58 -9.37 23.33
C SER A 99 -1.31 -8.11 23.84
N GLU A 100 -2.07 -8.25 24.91
CA GLU A 100 -2.68 -7.15 25.66
C GLU A 100 -1.63 -6.15 26.13
N ASN A 101 -0.45 -6.64 26.55
CA ASN A 101 0.65 -5.78 26.97
C ASN A 101 1.42 -5.26 25.75
N ARG A 102 0.95 -4.12 25.23
CA ARG A 102 1.54 -3.42 24.09
C ARG A 102 2.72 -2.53 24.47
N SER A 103 3.03 -2.38 25.75
CA SER A 103 4.11 -1.51 26.21
C SER A 103 5.41 -2.25 26.53
N ARG A 104 5.31 -3.54 26.90
CA ARG A 104 6.47 -4.37 27.30
C ARG A 104 7.49 -4.53 26.18
N ARG A 105 8.73 -4.15 26.44
CA ARG A 105 9.88 -4.44 25.57
C ARG A 105 10.48 -5.81 25.90
N HIS A 106 10.47 -6.71 24.92
CA HIS A 106 11.19 -7.98 25.01
C HIS A 106 12.64 -7.85 24.53
N PHE A 107 12.88 -6.99 23.53
CA PHE A 107 14.20 -6.69 23.01
C PHE A 107 14.78 -5.44 23.67
N ARG A 108 15.96 -5.58 24.30
CA ARG A 108 16.56 -4.54 25.16
C ARG A 108 17.38 -3.50 24.40
N ASN A 109 17.96 -3.87 23.26
CA ASN A 109 18.82 -2.97 22.49
C ASN A 109 17.99 -1.87 21.80
N PRO A 110 18.63 -0.79 21.31
CA PRO A 110 17.95 0.24 20.53
C PRO A 110 17.17 -0.34 19.34
N VAL A 111 15.98 0.20 19.09
CA VAL A 111 15.10 -0.22 18.00
C VAL A 111 14.68 1.00 17.19
N LEU A 112 15.01 0.97 15.90
CA LEU A 112 14.61 1.97 14.92
C LEU A 112 13.41 1.44 14.12
N ALA A 113 12.37 2.26 13.95
CA ALA A 113 11.24 1.96 13.07
C ALA A 113 11.12 2.99 11.96
N TYR A 114 10.98 2.55 10.71
CA TYR A 114 10.63 3.43 9.59
C TYR A 114 9.11 3.57 9.47
N VAL A 115 8.64 4.78 9.17
CA VAL A 115 7.21 5.07 8.92
C VAL A 115 7.08 5.78 7.58
N THR A 116 6.18 5.32 6.70
CA THR A 116 6.08 5.85 5.34
C THR A 116 4.71 6.47 5.04
N PRO A 117 4.62 7.62 4.34
CA PRO A 117 3.34 8.25 3.99
C PRO A 117 2.40 7.37 3.15
N TRP A 118 2.95 6.49 2.30
CA TRP A 118 2.16 5.57 1.45
C TRP A 118 1.64 4.32 2.18
N ASN A 119 1.99 4.14 3.46
CA ASN A 119 1.45 3.10 4.32
C ASN A 119 0.96 3.70 5.64
N SER A 120 -0.25 4.28 5.61
CA SER A 120 -0.82 5.02 6.74
C SER A 120 -0.91 4.23 8.04
N LYS A 121 -1.09 2.90 7.95
CA LYS A 121 -1.11 2.00 9.12
C LYS A 121 0.18 2.08 9.95
N GLY A 122 1.30 2.46 9.32
CA GLY A 122 2.57 2.70 10.02
C GLY A 122 2.47 3.79 11.08
N TYR A 123 1.68 4.86 10.85
CA TYR A 123 1.50 5.95 11.81
C TYR A 123 0.74 5.49 13.06
N ASP A 124 -0.30 4.67 12.86
CA ASP A 124 -1.07 4.09 13.96
C ASP A 124 -0.23 3.08 14.75
N MET A 125 0.55 2.23 14.07
CA MET A 125 1.42 1.26 14.72
C MET A 125 2.55 1.92 15.50
N ALA A 126 3.13 3.00 14.97
CA ALA A 126 4.16 3.78 15.67
C ALA A 126 3.62 4.36 16.98
N LYS A 127 2.40 4.90 16.99
CA LYS A 127 1.75 5.38 18.22
C LYS A 127 1.42 4.23 19.17
N LEU A 128 0.85 3.16 18.64
CA LEU A 128 0.35 2.06 19.46
C LEU A 128 1.48 1.30 20.18
N TYR A 129 2.65 1.22 19.56
CA TYR A 129 3.81 0.51 20.07
C TYR A 129 5.00 1.45 20.33
N SER A 130 4.76 2.75 20.51
CA SER A 130 5.79 3.78 20.69
C SER A 130 6.81 3.39 21.76
N THR A 131 6.35 2.92 22.91
CA THR A 131 7.21 2.50 24.03
C THR A 131 8.10 1.29 23.70
N LYS A 132 7.92 0.61 22.56
CA LYS A 132 8.79 -0.46 22.07
C LYS A 132 9.94 0.03 21.20
N PHE A 133 9.87 1.27 20.69
CA PHE A 133 10.85 1.86 19.80
C PHE A 133 11.66 2.93 20.53
N THR A 134 12.98 2.91 20.37
CA THR A 134 13.83 4.00 20.86
C THR A 134 13.89 5.13 19.85
N HIS A 135 13.81 4.81 18.55
CA HIS A 135 13.84 5.78 17.46
C HIS A 135 12.75 5.48 16.43
N ILE A 136 12.09 6.51 15.92
CA ILE A 136 11.14 6.43 14.83
C ILE A 136 11.63 7.37 13.72
N SER A 137 11.90 6.82 12.55
CA SER A 137 12.38 7.56 11.37
C SER A 137 11.28 7.65 10.32
N PRO A 138 10.47 8.70 10.35
CA PRO A 138 9.51 8.94 9.29
C PRO A 138 10.22 9.27 7.97
N VAL A 139 9.69 8.73 6.88
CA VAL A 139 10.23 8.87 5.53
C VAL A 139 9.55 10.05 4.85
N TRP A 140 10.03 11.26 5.18
CA TRP A 140 9.40 12.51 4.74
C TRP A 140 10.24 13.31 3.76
N TYR A 141 11.55 13.41 3.98
CA TYR A 141 12.36 14.45 3.34
C TYR A 141 13.25 13.95 2.22
N ASP A 142 13.29 14.72 1.14
CA ASP A 142 14.18 14.52 0.00
C ASP A 142 14.96 15.82 -0.26
N LEU A 143 16.30 15.75 -0.24
CA LEU A 143 17.19 16.84 -0.59
C LEU A 143 17.52 16.75 -2.09
N LYS A 144 16.90 17.64 -2.87
CA LYS A 144 16.95 17.65 -4.33
C LYS A 144 17.78 18.82 -4.85
N SER A 145 18.25 18.69 -6.09
CA SER A 145 18.85 19.78 -6.85
C SER A 145 17.78 20.39 -7.75
N ASP A 146 17.51 21.69 -7.56
CA ASP A 146 16.68 22.49 -8.44
C ASP A 146 17.58 23.49 -9.18
N GLY A 147 17.99 23.13 -10.39
CA GLY A 147 19.02 23.84 -11.14
C GLY A 147 20.32 23.96 -10.33
N ASN A 148 20.68 25.20 -9.99
CA ASN A 148 21.89 25.52 -9.21
C ASN A 148 21.63 25.65 -7.70
N LYS A 149 20.42 25.31 -7.23
CA LYS A 149 20.02 25.40 -5.82
C LYS A 149 19.74 24.02 -5.25
N LEU A 150 19.88 23.90 -3.94
CA LEU A 150 19.38 22.75 -3.19
C LEU A 150 18.05 23.11 -2.54
N VAL A 151 17.12 22.16 -2.58
CA VAL A 151 15.79 22.29 -1.99
C VAL A 151 15.55 21.03 -1.15
N LEU A 152 15.13 21.24 0.09
CA LEU A 152 14.57 20.17 0.91
C LEU A 152 13.07 20.12 0.60
N GLU A 153 12.58 18.98 0.11
CA GLU A 153 11.16 18.73 -0.10
C GLU A 153 10.63 17.82 1.02
N GLY A 154 9.30 17.80 1.18
CA GLY A 154 8.62 16.85 2.07
C GLY A 154 8.06 17.42 3.37
N GLN A 155 8.25 18.72 3.64
CA GLN A 155 7.77 19.41 4.85
C GLN A 155 6.26 19.26 5.06
N HIS A 156 5.48 19.14 3.98
CA HIS A 156 4.03 18.92 4.06
C HIS A 156 3.63 17.58 4.69
N ASN A 157 4.56 16.64 4.85
CA ASN A 157 4.32 15.37 5.56
C ASN A 157 4.55 15.47 7.07
N PHE A 158 5.14 16.57 7.55
CA PHE A 158 5.39 16.79 8.97
C PHE A 158 4.06 16.96 9.73
N ASP A 159 3.86 16.12 10.74
CA ASP A 159 2.70 16.18 11.62
C ASP A 159 3.17 16.42 13.06
N ALA A 160 3.13 17.69 13.49
CA ALA A 160 3.60 18.12 14.81
C ALA A 160 2.88 17.39 15.96
N LYS A 161 1.59 17.10 15.80
CA LYS A 161 0.80 16.40 16.82
C LYS A 161 1.25 14.95 16.94
N TRP A 162 1.40 14.27 15.80
CA TRP A 162 1.89 12.90 15.77
C TRP A 162 3.30 12.79 16.36
N VAL A 163 4.21 13.72 16.04
CA VAL A 163 5.56 13.77 16.62
C VAL A 163 5.51 13.94 18.14
N SER A 164 4.70 14.88 18.64
CA SER A 164 4.55 15.14 20.08
C SER A 164 4.04 13.92 20.84
N GLU A 165 3.04 13.19 20.30
CA GLU A 165 2.52 11.96 20.89
C GLU A 165 3.57 10.82 20.97
N LEU A 166 4.51 10.77 20.02
CA LEU A 166 5.61 9.78 20.07
C LEU A 166 6.66 10.16 21.10
N GLN A 167 7.04 11.44 21.13
CA GLN A 167 8.04 11.97 22.08
C GLN A 167 7.55 11.87 23.53
N SER A 168 6.25 12.09 23.78
CA SER A 168 5.67 11.93 25.12
C SER A 168 5.74 10.49 25.65
N ASN A 169 5.91 9.51 24.76
CA ASN A 169 6.08 8.09 25.09
C ASN A 169 7.57 7.66 25.18
N GLY A 170 8.51 8.60 25.01
CA GLY A 170 9.95 8.36 25.13
C GLY A 170 10.66 7.94 23.85
N SER A 171 9.99 7.93 22.69
CA SER A 171 10.64 7.66 21.40
C SER A 171 11.24 8.93 20.80
N LEU A 172 12.49 8.85 20.32
CA LEU A 172 13.09 9.92 19.53
C LEU A 172 12.56 9.88 18.09
N VAL A 173 12.17 11.03 17.54
CA VAL A 173 11.75 11.13 16.13
C VAL A 173 12.92 11.66 15.31
N LEU A 174 13.42 10.84 14.38
CA LEU A 174 14.61 11.11 13.56
C LEU A 174 14.28 10.95 12.07
N PRO A 175 13.65 11.95 11.43
CA PRO A 175 13.21 11.83 10.04
C PRO A 175 14.34 11.47 9.08
N ARG A 176 14.05 10.59 8.12
CA ARG A 176 14.98 10.25 7.05
C ARG A 176 15.04 11.41 6.05
N VAL A 177 16.26 11.84 5.71
CA VAL A 177 16.55 12.74 4.60
C VAL A 177 17.24 11.94 3.50
N VAL A 178 16.65 11.87 2.31
CA VAL A 178 17.30 11.27 1.14
C VAL A 178 18.10 12.30 0.40
N LEU A 179 19.32 11.96 0.01
CA LEU A 179 20.07 12.75 -0.96
C LEU A 179 19.68 12.31 -2.38
N GLU A 180 18.74 13.02 -3.01
CA GLU A 180 18.38 12.79 -4.41
C GLU A 180 19.22 13.61 -5.39
N ALA A 181 19.79 14.73 -4.93
CA ALA A 181 20.81 15.46 -5.68
C ALA A 181 22.07 14.60 -5.88
N PHE A 182 22.76 14.76 -7.02
CA PHE A 182 23.98 13.99 -7.30
C PHE A 182 25.03 14.20 -6.19
N PRO A 183 25.50 13.14 -5.50
CA PRO A 183 26.36 13.28 -4.33
C PRO A 183 27.65 14.05 -4.59
N GLY A 184 28.25 13.87 -5.77
CA GLY A 184 29.47 14.60 -6.15
C GLY A 184 29.25 16.12 -6.26
N VAL A 185 28.04 16.58 -6.61
CA VAL A 185 27.73 18.01 -6.68
C VAL A 185 27.51 18.57 -5.28
N VAL A 186 26.77 17.87 -4.43
CA VAL A 186 26.42 18.33 -3.08
C VAL A 186 27.61 18.26 -2.13
N LEU A 187 28.33 17.14 -2.11
CA LEU A 187 29.36 16.88 -1.10
C LEU A 187 30.71 17.53 -1.43
N MET A 188 31.05 17.68 -2.72
CA MET A 188 32.36 18.23 -3.13
C MET A 188 32.37 19.76 -3.17
N LYS A 189 31.26 20.41 -3.55
CA LYS A 189 31.20 21.87 -3.65
C LYS A 189 30.87 22.48 -2.28
N LYS A 190 31.85 23.11 -1.62
CA LYS A 190 31.71 23.71 -0.27
C LYS A 190 30.41 24.51 -0.10
N LYS A 191 30.12 25.44 -1.02
CA LYS A 191 28.89 26.26 -0.97
C LYS A 191 27.59 25.42 -0.95
N LEU A 192 27.54 24.33 -1.72
CA LEU A 192 26.36 23.46 -1.75
C LEU A 192 26.29 22.56 -0.52
N ARG A 193 27.44 22.08 -0.03
CA ARG A 193 27.51 21.32 1.22
C ARG A 193 27.05 22.15 2.41
N ASP A 194 27.54 23.38 2.54
CA ASP A 194 27.13 24.31 3.61
C ASP A 194 25.62 24.59 3.51
N LYS A 195 25.10 24.80 2.29
CA LYS A 195 23.66 24.97 2.07
C LYS A 195 22.84 23.72 2.43
N ALA A 196 23.35 22.52 2.16
CA ALA A 196 22.70 21.27 2.54
C ALA A 196 22.61 21.12 4.06
N ILE A 197 23.71 21.43 4.77
CA ILE A 197 23.75 21.44 6.23
C ILE A 197 22.72 22.43 6.78
N ASP A 198 22.69 23.67 6.26
CA ASP A 198 21.72 24.68 6.70
C ASP A 198 20.28 24.23 6.52
N LEU A 199 19.95 23.62 5.36
CA LEU A 199 18.60 23.13 5.09
C LEU A 199 18.18 22.04 6.08
N ILE A 200 19.08 21.09 6.37
CA ILE A 200 18.80 19.98 7.29
C ILE A 200 18.70 20.49 8.73
N VAL A 201 19.66 21.32 9.18
CA VAL A 201 19.69 21.81 10.57
C VAL A 201 18.50 22.73 10.87
N ASN A 202 18.07 23.56 9.90
CA ASN A 202 16.91 24.42 10.10
C ASN A 202 15.59 23.64 10.21
N GLU A 203 15.47 22.50 9.53
CA GLU A 203 14.29 21.63 9.66
C GLU A 203 14.23 20.90 11.01
N CYS A 204 15.38 20.72 11.68
CA CYS A 204 15.47 20.08 12.99
C CYS A 204 15.13 21.00 14.18
N ARG A 205 14.98 22.31 13.96
CA ARG A 205 14.69 23.31 15.01
C ARG A 205 13.20 23.50 15.19
#